data_AF-A0A964G4M4-F1
#
_entry.id   AF-A0A964G4M4-F1
#
_cell.length_a   1.000
_cell.length_b   1.000
_cell.length_c   1.000
_cell.angle_alpha   90.00
_cell.angle_beta   90.00
_cell.angle_gamma   90.00
#
_symmetry.space_group_name_H-M   'P 1'
#
loop_
_entity.id
_entity.type
_entity.pdbx_description
1 polymer ?
#
loop_
_entity_poly.entity_id
_entity_poly.type
_entity_poly.pdbx_seq_one_letter_code
_entity_poly.pdbx_strand_id
1 'polypeptide(L)'
;MKPKITSPIAWKQAELLMQPAMIRVLDNIRKQLEESVWTGTYQEVQVPIPGYQLILEHQGEHRSVDIWELCYRVCFVNYQRAHTQMQSQEVVIDTFLIDEDTGDVDWNRLDAKASQLIQEVFANLSQLTVDS
;
A
#
# COMPACT_ATOMS: atom_id res chain seq x y z
N MET A 1 -0.55 7.30 -8.67
CA MET A 1 0.28 8.54 -8.80
C MET A 1 1.71 8.25 -8.40
N LYS A 2 2.71 8.93 -8.97
CA LYS A 2 4.12 8.67 -8.60
C LYS A 2 4.55 9.54 -7.40
N PRO A 3 4.94 8.95 -6.25
CA PRO A 3 5.52 9.72 -5.15
C PRO A 3 6.83 10.38 -5.60
N LYS A 4 6.99 11.66 -5.31
CA LYS A 4 8.20 12.44 -5.60
C LYS A 4 8.95 12.67 -4.30
N ILE A 5 10.09 12.01 -4.16
CA ILE A 5 10.99 12.16 -3.02
C ILE A 5 12.04 13.23 -3.37
N THR A 6 12.19 14.24 -2.51
CA THR A 6 12.96 15.46 -2.81
C THR A 6 14.32 15.54 -2.11
N SER A 7 14.68 14.56 -1.27
CA SER A 7 15.95 14.54 -0.51
C SER A 7 16.68 13.20 -0.64
N PRO A 8 18.03 13.17 -0.75
CA PRO A 8 18.80 11.93 -0.78
C PRO A 8 18.60 11.04 0.45
N ILE A 9 18.44 11.64 1.63
CA ILE A 9 18.18 10.90 2.88
C ILE A 9 16.82 10.20 2.78
N ALA A 10 15.81 10.92 2.31
CA ALA A 10 14.47 10.37 2.13
C ALA A 10 14.44 9.25 1.07
N TRP A 11 15.27 9.34 0.03
CA TRP A 11 15.43 8.25 -0.94
C TRP A 11 15.98 6.98 -0.29
N LYS A 12 17.05 7.09 0.51
CA LYS A 12 17.63 5.95 1.22
C LYS A 12 16.63 5.32 2.20
N GLN A 13 15.85 6.15 2.90
CA GLN A 13 14.80 5.67 3.81
C GLN A 13 13.66 4.98 3.05
N ALA A 14 13.27 5.48 1.88
CA ALA A 14 12.30 4.80 1.03
C ALA A 14 12.83 3.43 0.58
N GLU A 15 14.06 3.35 0.09
CA GLU A 15 14.68 2.08 -0.32
C GLU A 15 14.69 1.06 0.83
N LEU A 16 14.98 1.52 2.06
CA LEU A 16 14.94 0.69 3.26
C LEU A 16 13.54 0.15 3.57
N LEU A 17 12.50 0.98 3.40
CA LEU A 17 11.12 0.64 3.80
C LEU A 17 10.31 -0.08 2.74
N MET A 18 10.54 0.17 1.44
CA MET A 18 9.62 -0.27 0.38
C MET A 18 9.47 -1.79 0.28
N GLN A 19 10.57 -2.56 0.35
CA GLN A 19 10.49 -4.02 0.30
C GLN A 19 9.84 -4.60 1.58
N PRO A 20 10.25 -4.20 2.80
CA PRO A 20 9.55 -4.58 4.03
C PRO A 20 8.07 -4.25 4.02
N ALA A 21 7.69 -3.06 3.55
CA ALA A 21 6.29 -2.63 3.47
C ALA A 21 5.49 -3.55 2.53
N MET A 22 6.05 -3.90 1.37
CA MET A 22 5.39 -4.84 0.44
C MET A 22 5.15 -6.21 1.09
N ILE A 23 6.14 -6.75 1.80
CA ILE A 23 5.98 -8.02 2.54
C ILE A 23 4.83 -7.93 3.54
N ARG A 24 4.79 -6.84 4.33
CA ARG A 24 3.77 -6.65 5.39
C ARG A 24 2.37 -6.39 4.85
N VAL A 25 2.27 -5.65 3.75
CA VAL A 25 1.01 -5.44 3.03
C VAL A 25 0.46 -6.76 2.52
N LEU A 26 1.28 -7.57 1.84
CA LEU A 26 0.83 -8.86 1.29
C LEU A 26 0.44 -9.85 2.38
N ASP A 27 1.21 -9.94 3.47
CA ASP A 27 0.89 -10.84 4.58
C ASP A 27 -0.43 -10.45 5.27
N ASN A 28 -0.66 -9.16 5.51
CA ASN A 28 -1.90 -8.70 6.12
C ASN A 28 -3.10 -8.84 5.17
N ILE A 29 -2.93 -8.67 3.85
CA ILE A 29 -3.98 -8.98 2.87
C ILE A 29 -4.36 -10.46 2.95
N ARG A 30 -3.37 -11.36 2.95
CA ARG A 30 -3.63 -12.81 3.03
C ARG A 30 -4.43 -13.17 4.29
N LYS A 31 -4.00 -12.69 5.46
CA LYS A 31 -4.72 -12.89 6.74
C LYS A 31 -6.15 -12.34 6.67
N GLN A 32 -6.32 -11.15 6.11
CA GLN A 32 -7.64 -10.52 6.01
C GLN A 32 -8.57 -11.29 5.07
N LEU A 33 -8.06 -11.84 3.97
CA LEU A 33 -8.82 -12.68 3.05
C LEU A 33 -9.30 -13.98 3.70
N GLU A 34 -8.50 -14.60 4.57
CA GLU A 34 -8.86 -15.81 5.31
C GLU A 34 -10.10 -15.61 6.20
N GLU A 35 -10.34 -14.38 6.68
CA GLU A 35 -11.47 -14.02 7.54
C GLU A 35 -12.60 -13.29 6.80
N SER A 36 -12.43 -12.98 5.51
CA SER A 36 -13.38 -12.18 4.74
C SER A 36 -14.29 -13.03 3.85
N VAL A 37 -15.41 -12.44 3.42
CA VAL A 37 -16.28 -13.01 2.39
C VAL A 37 -15.73 -12.83 0.96
N TRP A 38 -14.67 -12.03 0.80
CA TRP A 38 -14.05 -11.75 -0.49
C TRP A 38 -12.98 -12.78 -0.81
N THR A 39 -12.93 -13.22 -2.06
CA THR A 39 -11.79 -13.99 -2.60
C THR A 39 -10.84 -13.05 -3.31
N GLY A 40 -9.53 -13.30 -3.20
CA GLY A 40 -8.49 -12.43 -3.75
C GLY A 40 -7.62 -13.13 -4.79
N THR A 41 -7.41 -12.50 -5.94
CA THR A 41 -6.47 -12.95 -6.98
C THR A 41 -5.45 -11.85 -7.27
N TYR A 42 -4.16 -12.16 -7.13
CA TYR A 42 -3.09 -11.24 -7.49
C TYR A 42 -2.85 -11.26 -9.01
N GLN A 43 -2.74 -10.08 -9.61
CA GLN A 43 -2.50 -9.92 -11.03
C GLN A 43 -1.36 -8.94 -11.28
N GLU A 44 -0.49 -9.30 -12.23
CA GLU A 44 0.49 -8.38 -12.79
C GLU A 44 -0.16 -7.57 -13.90
N VAL A 45 -0.01 -6.25 -13.82
CA VAL A 45 -0.51 -5.31 -14.82
C VAL A 45 0.69 -4.75 -15.56
N GLN A 46 0.70 -4.84 -16.89
CA GLN A 46 1.81 -4.36 -17.73
C GLN A 46 1.56 -2.96 -18.33
N VAL A 47 0.29 -2.54 -18.42
CA VAL A 47 -0.13 -1.31 -19.10
C VAL A 47 -1.02 -0.49 -18.15
N PRO A 48 -0.83 0.84 -18.04
CA PRO A 48 0.15 1.66 -18.75
C PRO A 48 1.57 1.60 -18.17
N ILE A 49 1.74 1.09 -16.95
CA ILE A 49 3.04 0.90 -16.28
C ILE A 49 2.98 -0.44 -15.52
N PRO A 50 4.08 -1.22 -15.47
CA PRO A 50 4.17 -2.42 -14.66
C PRO A 50 3.77 -2.20 -13.21
N GLY A 51 2.90 -3.06 -12.68
CA GLY A 51 2.39 -2.99 -11.32
C GLY A 51 1.69 -4.28 -10.88
N TYR A 52 1.26 -4.30 -9.63
CA TYR A 52 0.55 -5.42 -9.03
C TYR A 52 -0.80 -4.97 -8.50
N GLN A 53 -1.84 -5.72 -8.84
CA GLN A 53 -3.20 -5.50 -8.35
C GLN A 53 -3.74 -6.73 -7.64
N LEU A 54 -4.56 -6.50 -6.61
CA LEU A 54 -5.41 -7.50 -6.00
C LEU A 54 -6.83 -7.32 -6.54
N ILE A 55 -7.32 -8.33 -7.23
CA ILE A 55 -8.72 -8.41 -7.65
C ILE A 55 -9.49 -9.16 -6.57
N LEU A 56 -10.44 -8.46 -5.96
CA LEU A 56 -11.35 -8.98 -4.96
C LEU A 56 -12.68 -9.31 -5.61
N GLU A 57 -13.22 -10.49 -5.34
CA GLU A 57 -14.51 -10.95 -5.84
C GLU A 57 -15.42 -11.42 -4.71
N HIS A 58 -16.69 -10.98 -4.75
CA HIS A 58 -17.74 -11.49 -3.85
C HIS A 58 -19.11 -11.29 -4.51
N GLN A 59 -19.89 -12.38 -4.64
CA GLN A 59 -21.26 -12.35 -5.20
C GLN A 59 -21.39 -11.65 -6.58
N GLY A 60 -20.38 -11.79 -7.43
CA GLY A 60 -20.34 -11.16 -8.76
C GLY A 60 -19.92 -9.68 -8.77
N GLU A 61 -19.63 -9.10 -7.60
CA GLU A 61 -18.94 -7.81 -7.52
C GLU A 61 -17.43 -8.02 -7.60
N HIS A 62 -16.76 -7.12 -8.33
CA HIS A 62 -15.32 -7.04 -8.39
C HIS A 62 -14.82 -5.70 -7.84
N ARG A 63 -13.71 -5.74 -7.11
CA ARG A 63 -12.94 -4.55 -6.70
C ARG A 63 -11.47 -4.77 -7.02
N SER A 64 -10.80 -3.74 -7.52
CA SER A 64 -9.35 -3.78 -7.75
C SER A 64 -8.65 -2.88 -6.75
N VAL A 65 -7.57 -3.38 -6.17
CA VAL A 65 -6.71 -2.65 -5.24
C VAL A 65 -5.28 -2.68 -5.76
N ASP A 66 -4.69 -1.50 -5.95
CA ASP A 66 -3.28 -1.37 -6.33
C ASP A 66 -2.37 -1.60 -5.11
N ILE A 67 -1.48 -2.59 -5.20
CA ILE A 67 -0.59 -2.99 -4.10
C ILE A 67 0.46 -1.91 -3.82
N TRP A 68 0.97 -1.23 -4.85
CA TRP A 68 1.94 -0.16 -4.66
C TRP A 68 1.33 1.06 -3.96
N GLU A 69 0.09 1.42 -4.30
CA GLU A 69 -0.64 2.48 -3.60
C GLU A 69 -0.78 2.17 -2.10
N LEU A 70 -0.98 0.89 -1.73
CA LEU A 70 -0.98 0.48 -0.31
C LEU A 70 0.40 0.65 0.32
N CYS A 71 1.47 0.19 -0.34
CA CYS A 71 2.84 0.37 0.14
C CYS A 71 3.17 1.86 0.37
N TYR A 72 2.74 2.74 -0.53
CA TYR A 72 2.94 4.18 -0.37
C TYR A 72 2.17 4.76 0.81
N ARG A 73 0.92 4.34 1.03
CA ARG A 73 0.14 4.73 2.22
C ARG A 73 0.79 4.27 3.53
N VAL A 74 1.51 3.15 3.51
CA VAL A 74 2.30 2.70 4.67
C VAL A 74 3.56 3.57 4.82
N CYS A 75 4.36 3.74 3.77
CA CYS A 75 5.70 4.35 3.87
C CYS A 75 5.69 5.88 4.03
N PHE A 76 4.60 6.57 3.67
CA PHE A 76 4.57 8.03 3.61
C PHE A 76 3.48 8.63 4.49
N VAL A 77 3.77 9.77 5.12
CA VAL A 77 2.86 10.44 6.07
C VAL A 77 1.73 11.19 5.36
N ASN A 78 2.04 11.84 4.25
CA ASN A 78 1.15 12.76 3.54
C ASN A 78 0.66 12.21 2.20
N TYR A 79 0.77 10.89 1.97
CA TYR A 79 0.37 10.30 0.70
C TYR A 79 -1.16 10.27 0.57
N GLN A 80 -1.68 11.10 -0.34
CA GLN A 80 -3.08 11.05 -0.75
C GLN A 80 -3.24 10.13 -1.95
N ARG A 81 -4.35 9.38 -2.05
CA ARG A 81 -4.68 8.60 -3.26
C ARG A 81 -4.95 9.59 -4.39
N ALA A 82 -4.31 9.43 -5.56
CA ALA A 82 -4.63 10.29 -6.69
C ALA A 82 -5.87 9.80 -7.43
N HIS A 83 -6.65 10.74 -7.94
CA HIS A 83 -7.71 10.48 -8.90
C HIS A 83 -7.17 10.16 -10.31
N THR A 84 -5.89 10.46 -10.60
CA THR A 84 -5.28 10.21 -11.92
C THR A 84 -3.81 9.78 -11.81
N GLN A 85 -3.38 8.88 -12.69
CA GLN A 85 -2.01 8.34 -12.69
C GLN A 85 -0.92 9.35 -13.10
N MET A 86 -1.29 10.46 -13.75
CA MET A 86 -0.35 11.49 -14.24
C MET A 86 0.09 12.51 -13.19
N GLN A 87 -0.55 12.53 -12.02
CA GLN A 87 -0.12 13.43 -10.94
C GLN A 87 1.07 12.83 -10.20
N SER A 88 2.01 13.70 -9.83
CA SER A 88 3.09 13.42 -8.89
C SER A 88 2.90 14.32 -7.68
N GLN A 89 2.96 13.74 -6.48
CA GLN A 89 2.92 14.51 -5.23
C GLN A 89 4.25 14.38 -4.50
N GLU A 90 4.66 15.45 -3.83
CA GLU A 90 5.81 15.39 -2.92
C GLU A 90 5.41 14.66 -1.65
N VAL A 91 6.21 13.65 -1.29
CA VAL A 91 5.93 12.78 -0.15
C VAL A 91 7.00 12.90 0.92
N VAL A 92 6.56 12.73 2.16
CA VAL A 92 7.42 12.68 3.35
C VAL A 92 7.44 11.25 3.86
N ILE A 93 8.65 10.70 4.01
CA ILE A 93 8.85 9.38 4.60
C ILE A 93 8.34 9.37 6.04
N ASP A 94 7.60 8.34 6.40
CA ASP A 94 7.26 8.09 7.78
C ASP A 94 8.45 7.50 8.53
N THR A 95 9.28 8.38 9.08
CA THR A 95 10.48 7.99 9.83
C THR A 95 10.14 7.27 11.14
N PHE A 96 8.89 7.28 11.61
CA PHE A 96 8.48 6.48 12.77
C PHE A 96 8.55 4.97 12.50
N LEU A 97 8.64 4.56 11.23
CA LEU A 97 8.82 3.17 10.82
C LEU A 97 10.29 2.71 10.87
N ILE A 98 11.19 3.60 11.23
CA ILE A 98 12.62 3.34 11.37
C ILE A 98 12.96 3.49 12.85
N ASP A 99 13.65 2.49 13.38
CA ASP A 99 14.13 2.49 14.75
C ASP A 99 15.22 3.55 14.92
N GLU A 100 15.04 4.45 15.90
CA GLU A 100 15.91 5.62 16.08
C GLU A 100 17.32 5.23 16.58
N ASP A 101 17.44 4.09 17.27
CA ASP A 101 18.70 3.64 17.87
C ASP A 101 19.57 2.88 16.86
N THR A 102 18.95 2.04 16.03
CA THR A 102 19.64 1.18 15.05
C THR A 102 19.68 1.78 13.65
N GLY A 103 18.71 2.62 13.29
CA GLY A 103 18.50 3.10 11.94
C GLY A 103 17.92 2.06 10.99
N ASP A 104 17.51 0.90 11.50
CA ASP A 104 16.87 -0.19 10.77
C ASP A 104 15.34 -0.08 10.80
N VAL A 105 14.66 -0.95 10.08
CA VAL A 105 13.18 -0.97 10.05
C VAL A 105 12.61 -1.44 11.39
N ASP A 106 11.70 -0.64 11.97
CA ASP A 106 10.84 -1.09 13.07
C ASP A 106 9.72 -1.97 12.50
N TRP A 107 9.97 -3.28 12.52
CA TRP A 107 9.03 -4.28 12.00
C TRP A 107 7.69 -4.30 12.71
N ASN A 108 7.64 -3.95 14.00
CA ASN A 108 6.40 -3.96 14.78
C ASN A 108 5.51 -2.80 14.38
N ARG A 109 6.09 -1.59 14.26
CA ARG A 109 5.35 -0.41 13.80
C ARG A 109 4.91 -0.54 12.35
N LEU A 110 5.78 -1.11 11.50
CA LEU A 110 5.45 -1.37 10.10
C LEU A 110 4.28 -2.36 9.95
N ASP A 111 4.31 -3.47 10.69
CA ASP A 111 3.24 -4.46 10.67
C ASP A 111 1.93 -3.88 11.23
N ALA A 112 1.98 -3.14 12.33
CA ALA A 112 0.81 -2.49 12.92
C ALA A 112 0.16 -1.50 11.95
N LYS A 113 0.98 -0.65 11.29
CA LYS A 113 0.49 0.32 10.30
C LYS A 113 -0.10 -0.38 9.07
N ALA A 114 0.56 -1.42 8.56
CA ALA A 114 0.04 -2.21 7.45
C ALA A 114 -1.28 -2.91 7.82
N SER A 115 -1.36 -3.52 8.99
CA SER A 115 -2.56 -4.20 9.48
C SER A 115 -3.75 -3.25 9.58
N GLN A 116 -3.58 -2.09 10.22
CA GLN A 116 -4.60 -1.06 10.33
C GLN A 116 -5.08 -0.59 8.95
N LEU A 117 -4.15 -0.36 8.02
CA LEU A 117 -4.45 0.04 6.65
C LEU A 117 -5.29 -1.02 5.92
N ILE A 118 -4.92 -2.31 6.01
CA ILE A 118 -5.64 -3.38 5.33
C ILE A 118 -7.05 -3.55 5.91
N GLN A 119 -7.19 -3.48 7.23
CA GLN A 119 -8.51 -3.51 7.89
C GLN A 119 -9.40 -2.36 7.39
N GLU A 120 -8.86 -1.14 7.30
CA GLU A 120 -9.58 0.02 6.77
C GLU A 120 -10.01 -0.21 5.30
N VAL A 121 -9.11 -0.75 4.46
CA VAL A 121 -9.43 -1.03 3.05
C VAL A 121 -10.58 -2.03 2.94
N PHE A 122 -10.51 -3.14 3.68
CA PHE A 122 -11.53 -4.19 3.65
C PHE A 122 -12.88 -3.72 4.22
N ALA A 123 -12.87 -2.91 5.29
CA ALA A 123 -14.07 -2.32 5.86
C ALA A 123 -14.79 -1.37 4.87
N ASN A 124 -14.04 -0.76 3.95
CA ASN A 124 -14.56 0.21 2.98
C ASN A 124 -14.77 -0.38 1.57
N LEU A 125 -14.68 -1.70 1.37
CA LEU A 125 -14.90 -2.33 0.05
C LEU A 125 -16.29 -2.06 -0.53
N SER A 126 -17.30 -1.92 0.33
CA SER A 126 -18.67 -1.55 -0.07
C SER A 126 -18.82 -0.09 -0.50
N GLN A 127 -17.87 0.77 -0.15
CA GLN A 127 -17.86 2.21 -0.49
C GLN A 127 -16.89 2.56 -1.63
N LEU A 128 -15.99 1.63 -2.00
CA LEU A 128 -15.12 1.74 -3.17
C LEU A 128 -15.96 1.58 -4.45
N THR A 129 -16.75 2.59 -4.81
CA THR A 129 -17.38 2.68 -6.12
C THR A 129 -16.29 2.77 -7.20
N VAL A 130 -16.39 1.91 -8.19
CA VAL A 130 -15.53 1.90 -9.38
C VAL A 130 -15.76 3.23 -10.13
N ASP A 131 -14.76 4.12 -10.09
CA ASP A 131 -14.72 5.23 -11.04
C ASP A 131 -14.60 4.60 -12.44
N SER A 132 -15.70 4.75 -13.19
CA SER A 132 -15.92 4.22 -14.54
C SER A 132 -15.06 4.91 -15.59
#